data_AF-Q2GIF6-F1
#
_entry.id   AF-Q2GIF6-F1
#
_cell.length_a   1.000
_cell.length_b   1.000
_cell.length_c   1.000
_cell.angle_alpha   90.00
_cell.angle_beta   90.00
_cell.angle_gamma   90.00
#
_symmetry.space_group_name_H-M   'P 1'
#
loop_
_entity.id
_entity.type
_entity.pdbx_description
1 polymer ?
#
loop_
_entity_poly.entity_id
_entity_poly.type
_entity_poly.pdbx_seq_one_letter_code
_entity_poly.pdbx_strand_id
1 'polypeptide(L)'
;MRQNLLLDMKQDLASVLQHVEKLSSAGASFNNKLSDTSIKAEKVISLVEQMKASMPPKTVIVNKDGCIPQECLARVLLIVWDLRRSFALGAMSSDTVRAVKPMLAELRDREIDESLQVLENFTHRKGYREIKEELRAIKKSLHFGHNGPVMKYLSKWISIENHNDRVWQDFASLENLVDSGAWTDALELIGNSELKSVPRVQLWMRDLEFVLSVEGHLALIYNKLIERVNRNPEGI
;
A
#
# COMPACT_ATOMS: atom_id res chain seq x y z
N MET A 1 -14.42 -23.84 -26.00
CA MET A 1 -13.12 -23.14 -25.83
C MET A 1 -13.02 -22.32 -24.54
N ARG A 2 -14.02 -21.52 -24.15
CA ARG A 2 -14.02 -20.75 -22.88
C ARG A 2 -14.14 -21.59 -21.60
N GLN A 3 -14.83 -22.74 -21.62
CA GLN A 3 -14.97 -23.62 -20.45
C GLN A 3 -13.66 -24.33 -20.06
N ASN A 4 -12.80 -24.66 -21.03
CA ASN A 4 -11.52 -25.31 -20.75
C ASN A 4 -10.55 -24.35 -20.04
N LEU A 5 -10.54 -23.07 -20.44
CA LEU A 5 -9.69 -22.05 -19.82
C LEU A 5 -10.02 -21.83 -18.34
N LEU A 6 -11.30 -21.88 -17.98
CA LEU A 6 -11.77 -21.69 -16.60
C LEU A 6 -11.47 -22.92 -15.73
N LEU A 7 -11.47 -24.11 -16.34
CA LEU A 7 -11.05 -25.36 -15.69
C LEU A 7 -9.54 -25.35 -15.42
N ASP A 8 -8.74 -24.95 -16.40
CA ASP A 8 -7.28 -24.86 -16.30
C ASP A 8 -6.88 -23.83 -15.23
N MET A 9 -7.53 -22.66 -15.20
CA MET A 9 -7.30 -21.64 -14.18
C MET A 9 -7.66 -22.11 -12.76
N LYS A 10 -8.73 -22.89 -12.59
CA LYS A 10 -9.10 -23.47 -11.28
C LYS A 10 -8.07 -24.50 -10.82
N GLN A 11 -7.54 -25.28 -11.75
CA GLN A 11 -6.54 -26.31 -11.48
C GLN A 11 -5.18 -25.71 -11.09
N ASP A 12 -4.79 -24.62 -11.74
CA ASP A 12 -3.59 -23.85 -11.42
C ASP A 12 -3.71 -23.13 -10.06
N LEU A 13 -4.88 -22.55 -9.76
CA LEU A 13 -5.11 -21.88 -8.47
C LEU A 13 -5.10 -22.87 -7.30
N ALA A 14 -5.68 -24.07 -7.49
CA ALA A 14 -5.67 -25.14 -6.50
C ALA A 14 -4.24 -25.66 -6.24
N SER A 15 -3.42 -25.77 -7.29
CA SER A 15 -2.01 -26.13 -7.18
C SER A 15 -1.22 -25.09 -6.38
N VAL A 16 -1.47 -23.80 -6.60
CA VAL A 16 -0.83 -22.70 -5.85
C VAL A 16 -1.22 -22.74 -4.37
N LEU A 17 -2.50 -22.91 -4.05
CA LEU A 17 -2.97 -22.98 -2.66
C LEU A 17 -2.36 -24.18 -1.90
N GLN A 18 -2.29 -25.34 -2.55
CA GLN A 18 -1.70 -26.55 -1.95
C GLN A 18 -0.19 -26.40 -1.68
N HIS A 19 0.51 -25.60 -2.50
CA HIS A 19 1.92 -25.30 -2.27
C HIS A 19 2.12 -24.27 -1.14
N VAL A 20 1.21 -23.30 -1.00
CA VAL A 20 1.23 -22.32 0.11
C VAL A 20 0.97 -23.00 1.46
N GLU A 21 0.05 -23.96 1.53
CA GLU A 21 -0.20 -24.74 2.75
C GLU A 21 1.01 -25.60 3.16
N LYS A 22 1.68 -26.24 2.18
CA LYS A 22 2.92 -26.98 2.44
C LYS A 22 4.03 -26.08 2.97
N LEU A 23 4.13 -24.84 2.50
CA LEU A 23 5.14 -23.88 2.97
C LEU A 23 4.85 -23.36 4.38
N SER A 24 3.58 -23.18 4.73
CA SER A 24 3.14 -22.83 6.09
C SER A 24 3.51 -23.92 7.12
N SER A 25 3.45 -25.19 6.71
CA SER A 25 3.79 -26.34 7.57
C SER A 25 5.31 -26.60 7.75
N ALA A 26 6.18 -25.97 6.95
CA ALA A 26 7.62 -26.23 6.92
C ALA A 26 8.46 -25.14 7.64
N GLY A 27 7.99 -24.72 8.82
CA GLY A 27 8.63 -23.73 9.69
C GLY A 27 9.83 -24.28 10.46
N ALA A 28 10.96 -24.51 9.78
CA ALA A 28 12.30 -24.55 10.38
C ALA A 28 13.38 -24.49 9.28
N SER A 29 14.51 -23.87 9.59
CA SER A 29 15.71 -23.66 8.74
C SER A 29 15.66 -22.44 7.80
N PHE A 30 16.32 -21.36 8.23
CA PHE A 30 16.00 -19.98 7.81
C PHE A 30 16.98 -19.32 6.82
N ASN A 31 18.11 -19.93 6.43
CA ASN A 31 19.10 -19.21 5.60
C ASN A 31 19.18 -19.64 4.13
N ASN A 32 18.73 -20.85 3.77
CA ASN A 32 18.67 -21.28 2.35
C ASN A 32 17.30 -21.06 1.69
N LYS A 33 16.26 -20.69 2.46
CA LYS A 33 14.89 -20.51 1.96
C LYS A 33 14.59 -19.10 1.46
N LEU A 34 15.42 -18.10 1.77
CA LEU A 34 15.17 -16.68 1.42
C LEU A 34 15.33 -16.40 -0.08
N SER A 35 16.35 -16.99 -0.71
CA SER A 35 16.55 -16.93 -2.17
C SER A 35 15.44 -17.67 -2.91
N ASP A 36 15.03 -18.81 -2.36
CA ASP A 36 14.00 -19.68 -2.92
C ASP A 36 12.59 -19.09 -2.79
N THR A 37 12.33 -18.29 -1.74
CA THR A 37 11.09 -17.51 -1.60
C THR A 37 11.08 -16.27 -2.49
N SER A 38 12.22 -15.61 -2.70
CA SER A 38 12.35 -14.49 -3.65
C SER A 38 12.06 -14.93 -5.09
N ILE A 39 12.62 -16.06 -5.52
CA ILE A 39 12.40 -16.63 -6.85
C ILE A 39 10.93 -17.06 -7.04
N LYS A 40 10.28 -17.55 -5.97
CA LYS A 40 8.86 -17.94 -6.00
C LYS A 40 7.93 -16.71 -6.01
N ALA A 41 8.27 -15.63 -5.32
CA ALA A 41 7.53 -14.37 -5.36
C ALA A 41 7.60 -13.71 -6.74
N GLU A 42 8.77 -13.72 -7.38
CA GLU A 42 8.94 -13.22 -8.75
C GLU A 42 8.10 -14.00 -9.77
N LYS A 43 7.99 -15.32 -9.61
CA LYS A 43 7.11 -16.15 -10.45
C LYS A 43 5.63 -15.79 -10.26
N VAL A 44 5.19 -15.53 -9.03
CA VAL A 44 3.81 -15.11 -8.74
C VAL A 44 3.52 -13.74 -9.34
N ILE A 45 4.45 -12.78 -9.19
CA ILE A 45 4.34 -11.44 -9.79
C ILE A 45 4.26 -11.54 -11.32
N SER A 46 5.13 -12.35 -11.93
CA SER A 46 5.12 -12.61 -13.38
C SER A 46 3.80 -13.22 -13.86
N LEU A 47 3.22 -14.16 -13.10
CA LEU A 47 1.92 -14.77 -13.43
C LEU A 47 0.78 -13.73 -13.37
N VAL A 48 0.78 -12.87 -12.35
CA VAL A 48 -0.19 -11.79 -12.19
C VAL A 48 -0.06 -10.77 -13.34
N GLU A 49 1.15 -10.46 -13.78
CA GLU A 49 1.38 -9.57 -14.92
C GLU A 49 0.94 -10.20 -16.25
N GLN A 50 1.17 -11.49 -16.46
CA GLN A 50 0.64 -12.23 -17.62
C GLN A 50 -0.90 -12.25 -17.63
N MET A 51 -1.51 -12.46 -16.47
CA MET A 51 -2.98 -12.37 -16.33
C MET A 51 -3.48 -10.97 -16.68
N LYS A 52 -2.80 -9.92 -16.20
CA LYS A 52 -3.13 -8.52 -16.50
C LYS A 52 -2.99 -8.20 -17.99
N ALA A 53 -1.97 -8.74 -18.67
CA ALA A 53 -1.75 -8.57 -20.11
C ALA A 53 -2.74 -9.36 -20.98
N SER A 54 -3.24 -10.49 -20.47
CA SER A 54 -4.27 -11.29 -21.15
C SER A 54 -5.67 -10.70 -21.06
N MET A 55 -5.88 -9.70 -20.18
CA MET A 55 -7.14 -8.96 -20.09
C MET A 55 -7.12 -7.78 -21.05
N PRO A 56 -8.10 -7.65 -21.97
CA PRO A 56 -8.13 -6.53 -22.90
C PRO A 56 -8.26 -5.21 -22.12
N PRO A 57 -7.55 -4.14 -22.52
CA PRO A 57 -7.63 -2.83 -21.88
C PRO A 57 -8.97 -2.21 -22.27
N LYS A 58 -10.04 -2.61 -21.59
CA LYS A 58 -11.31 -1.92 -21.64
C LYS A 58 -11.47 -1.24 -20.29
N THR A 59 -11.56 0.08 -20.35
CA THR A 59 -12.39 0.89 -19.46
C THR A 59 -13.47 0.01 -18.88
N VAL A 60 -13.44 -0.22 -17.56
CA VAL A 60 -14.42 -1.06 -16.86
C VAL A 60 -15.76 -0.32 -16.88
N ILE A 61 -16.42 -0.34 -18.04
CA ILE A 61 -17.83 -0.03 -18.20
C ILE A 61 -18.53 -1.34 -17.90
N VAL A 62 -19.09 -1.45 -16.69
CA VAL A 62 -19.90 -2.61 -16.33
C VAL A 62 -21.25 -2.47 -17.01
N ASN A 63 -21.49 -3.31 -18.01
CA ASN A 63 -22.81 -3.54 -18.56
C ASN A 63 -23.68 -4.20 -17.47
N LYS A 64 -24.98 -3.83 -17.40
CA LYS A 64 -25.99 -4.33 -16.45
C LYS A 64 -26.31 -5.84 -16.54
N ASP A 65 -25.52 -6.61 -17.27
CA ASP A 65 -25.79 -8.03 -17.50
C ASP A 65 -25.25 -8.86 -16.33
N GLY A 66 -26.18 -9.52 -15.63
CA GLY A 66 -25.99 -10.20 -14.36
C GLY A 66 -24.78 -11.13 -14.33
N CYS A 67 -23.81 -10.77 -13.51
CA CYS A 67 -22.65 -11.60 -13.22
C CYS A 67 -22.94 -12.47 -11.99
N ILE A 68 -22.40 -13.69 -11.95
CA ILE A 68 -22.59 -14.61 -10.82
C ILE A 68 -22.02 -13.94 -9.56
N PRO A 69 -22.68 -14.00 -8.39
CA PRO A 69 -22.27 -13.23 -7.20
C PRO A 69 -20.79 -13.32 -6.84
N GLN A 70 -20.17 -14.48 -7.08
CA GLN A 70 -18.74 -14.70 -6.84
C GLN A 70 -17.84 -13.96 -7.82
N GLU A 71 -18.19 -13.93 -9.10
CA GLU A 71 -17.45 -13.16 -10.10
C GLU A 71 -17.55 -11.66 -9.80
N CYS A 72 -18.70 -11.21 -9.31
CA CYS A 72 -18.93 -9.82 -8.94
C CYS A 72 -18.10 -9.46 -7.70
N LEU A 73 -18.10 -10.32 -6.68
CA LEU A 73 -17.28 -10.13 -5.48
C LEU A 73 -15.77 -10.16 -5.79
N ALA A 74 -15.32 -11.09 -6.63
CA ALA A 74 -13.92 -11.17 -7.06
C ALA A 74 -13.49 -9.93 -7.86
N ARG A 75 -14.36 -9.44 -8.76
CA ARG A 75 -14.11 -8.18 -9.48
C ARG A 75 -14.01 -6.99 -8.54
N VAL A 76 -14.92 -6.87 -7.59
CA VAL A 76 -14.88 -5.78 -6.58
C VAL A 76 -13.60 -5.86 -5.75
N LEU A 77 -13.20 -7.05 -5.31
CA LEU A 77 -11.95 -7.26 -4.58
C LEU A 77 -10.72 -6.82 -5.39
N LEU A 78 -10.65 -7.18 -6.67
CA LEU A 78 -9.56 -6.76 -7.56
C LEU A 78 -9.52 -5.24 -7.74
N ILE A 79 -10.67 -4.59 -7.90
CA ILE A 79 -10.71 -3.13 -8.05
C ILE A 79 -10.29 -2.44 -6.74
N VAL A 80 -10.72 -2.93 -5.57
CA VAL A 80 -10.29 -2.39 -4.27
C VAL A 80 -8.78 -2.61 -4.05
N TRP A 81 -8.24 -3.74 -4.49
CA TRP A 81 -6.79 -3.97 -4.47
C TRP A 81 -6.02 -3.00 -5.37
N ASP A 82 -6.50 -2.77 -6.61
CA ASP A 82 -5.92 -1.79 -7.52
C ASP A 82 -6.04 -0.36 -6.97
N LEU A 83 -7.13 -0.03 -6.27
CA LEU A 83 -7.33 1.24 -5.59
C LEU A 83 -6.28 1.45 -4.50
N ARG A 84 -6.07 0.44 -3.64
CA ARG A 84 -5.05 0.46 -2.58
C ARG A 84 -3.64 0.60 -3.14
N ARG A 85 -3.32 -0.12 -4.22
CA ARG A 85 -2.04 0.02 -4.93
C ARG A 85 -1.88 1.44 -5.50
N SER A 86 -2.93 1.98 -6.12
CA SER A 86 -2.91 3.33 -6.68
C SER A 86 -2.74 4.39 -5.59
N PHE A 87 -3.36 4.19 -4.43
CA PHE A 87 -3.19 5.05 -3.27
C PHE A 87 -1.75 5.05 -2.76
N ALA A 88 -1.13 3.87 -2.60
CA ALA A 88 0.27 3.77 -2.18
C ALA A 88 1.24 4.51 -3.12
N LEU A 89 0.90 4.56 -4.41
CA LEU A 89 1.64 5.25 -5.47
C LEU A 89 1.22 6.72 -5.66
N GLY A 90 0.33 7.28 -4.85
CA GLY A 90 -0.17 8.66 -5.00
C GLY A 90 -0.96 8.91 -6.28
N ALA A 91 -1.45 7.84 -6.92
CA ALA A 91 -2.15 7.88 -8.20
C ALA A 91 -3.65 7.56 -8.06
N MET A 92 -4.17 7.44 -6.84
CA MET A 92 -5.59 7.18 -6.61
C MET A 92 -6.44 8.36 -7.11
N SER A 93 -7.46 8.06 -7.91
CA SER A 93 -8.40 9.07 -8.42
C SER A 93 -9.75 8.95 -7.73
N SER A 94 -10.39 10.10 -7.49
CA SER A 94 -11.77 10.16 -6.99
C SER A 94 -12.77 9.49 -7.93
N ASP A 95 -12.46 9.45 -9.23
CA ASP A 95 -13.30 8.81 -10.24
C ASP A 95 -13.31 7.29 -10.06
N THR A 96 -12.14 6.71 -9.74
CA THR A 96 -12.03 5.29 -9.41
C THR A 96 -12.82 4.94 -8.15
N VAL A 97 -12.76 5.78 -7.10
CA VAL A 97 -13.55 5.58 -5.87
C VAL A 97 -15.05 5.60 -6.18
N ARG A 98 -15.52 6.61 -6.93
CA ARG A 98 -16.92 6.75 -7.32
C ARG A 98 -17.41 5.61 -8.22
N ALA A 99 -16.55 5.06 -9.07
CA ALA A 99 -16.89 3.93 -9.93
C ALA A 99 -17.16 2.63 -9.14
N VAL A 100 -16.51 2.46 -7.98
CA VAL A 100 -16.64 1.24 -7.16
C VAL A 100 -17.80 1.35 -6.16
N LYS A 101 -18.15 2.56 -5.74
CA LYS A 101 -19.23 2.84 -4.79
C LYS A 101 -20.53 2.03 -5.03
N PRO A 102 -21.15 2.04 -6.23
CA PRO A 102 -22.41 1.34 -6.43
C PRO A 102 -22.28 -0.18 -6.19
N MET A 103 -21.13 -0.77 -6.52
CA MET A 103 -20.89 -2.22 -6.35
C MET A 103 -20.71 -2.58 -4.87
N LEU A 104 -20.07 -1.72 -4.09
CA LEU A 104 -19.89 -1.92 -2.66
C LEU A 104 -21.19 -1.67 -1.88
N ALA A 105 -22.03 -0.73 -2.33
CA ALA A 105 -23.34 -0.46 -1.72
C ALA A 105 -24.30 -1.66 -1.82
N GLU A 106 -24.16 -2.51 -2.84
CA GLU A 106 -24.94 -3.75 -2.96
C GLU A 106 -24.69 -4.74 -1.82
N LEU A 107 -23.53 -4.64 -1.16
CA LEU A 107 -23.16 -5.49 -0.02
C LEU A 107 -23.92 -5.13 1.27
N ARG A 108 -24.58 -3.96 1.31
CA ARG A 108 -25.36 -3.44 2.45
C ARG A 108 -24.58 -3.50 3.76
N ASP A 109 -23.30 -3.15 3.70
CA ASP A 109 -22.38 -3.17 4.83
C ASP A 109 -22.12 -1.75 5.29
N ARG A 110 -22.60 -1.44 6.49
CA ARG A 110 -22.49 -0.11 7.07
C ARG A 110 -21.05 0.37 7.21
N GLU A 111 -20.11 -0.51 7.58
CA GLU A 111 -18.72 -0.12 7.79
C GLU A 111 -17.99 0.14 6.46
N ILE A 112 -18.39 -0.58 5.39
CA ILE A 112 -17.93 -0.31 4.02
C ILE A 112 -18.46 1.05 3.54
N ASP A 113 -19.74 1.33 3.77
CA ASP A 113 -20.37 2.59 3.35
C ASP A 113 -19.74 3.80 4.05
N GLU A 114 -19.52 3.70 5.37
CA GLU A 114 -18.83 4.73 6.17
C GLU A 114 -17.38 4.93 5.67
N SER A 115 -16.66 3.84 5.38
CA SER A 115 -15.30 3.91 4.86
C SER A 115 -15.25 4.53 3.46
N LEU A 116 -16.20 4.21 2.59
CA LEU A 116 -16.30 4.83 1.27
C LEU A 116 -16.54 6.33 1.34
N GLN A 117 -17.35 6.79 2.29
CA GLN A 117 -17.58 8.22 2.48
C GLN A 117 -16.28 8.96 2.81
N VAL A 118 -15.39 8.36 3.59
CA VAL A 118 -14.06 8.93 3.88
C VAL A 118 -13.22 8.97 2.59
N LEU A 119 -13.21 7.90 1.81
CA LEU A 119 -12.47 7.82 0.54
C LEU A 119 -13.00 8.78 -0.54
N GLU A 120 -14.29 9.09 -0.57
CA GLU A 120 -14.86 10.05 -1.51
C GLU A 120 -14.47 11.49 -1.19
N ASN A 121 -14.34 11.80 0.10
CA ASN A 121 -13.91 13.11 0.58
C ASN A 121 -12.38 13.28 0.56
N PHE A 122 -11.65 12.24 0.16
CA PHE A 122 -10.21 12.29 -0.03
C PHE A 122 -9.85 13.21 -1.21
N THR A 123 -9.46 14.43 -0.88
CA THR A 123 -9.02 15.46 -1.85
C THR A 123 -7.50 15.60 -1.92
N HIS A 124 -6.79 15.09 -0.93
CA HIS A 124 -5.33 15.08 -0.89
C HIS A 124 -4.79 14.09 -1.91
N ARG A 125 -3.74 14.44 -2.66
CA ARG A 125 -3.11 13.56 -3.66
C ARG A 125 -1.82 12.93 -3.17
N LYS A 126 -1.66 12.75 -1.85
CA LYS A 126 -0.45 12.19 -1.26
C LYS A 126 -0.68 10.73 -0.92
N GLY A 127 0.15 9.86 -1.49
CA GLY A 127 0.33 8.48 -1.03
C GLY A 127 1.66 8.32 -0.30
N TYR A 128 2.01 7.09 0.04
CA TYR A 128 3.28 6.78 0.72
C TYR A 128 4.52 7.23 -0.06
N ARG A 129 4.46 7.22 -1.40
CA ARG A 129 5.55 7.71 -2.25
C ARG A 129 5.81 9.20 -2.01
N GLU A 130 4.77 10.03 -2.06
CA GLU A 130 4.87 11.48 -1.89
C GLU A 130 5.33 11.82 -0.47
N ILE A 131 4.79 11.14 0.54
CA ILE A 131 5.23 11.26 1.93
C ILE A 131 6.74 11.00 2.05
N LYS A 132 7.25 9.95 1.41
CA LYS A 132 8.67 9.59 1.43
C LYS A 132 9.54 10.63 0.73
N GLU A 133 9.08 11.16 -0.39
CA GLU A 133 9.78 12.23 -1.13
C GLU A 133 9.84 13.54 -0.34
N GLU A 134 8.75 13.89 0.34
CA GLU A 134 8.68 15.09 1.18
C GLU A 134 9.61 15.01 2.38
N LEU A 135 9.72 13.86 3.03
CA LEU A 135 10.69 13.67 4.12
C LEU A 135 12.13 13.94 3.66
N ARG A 136 12.49 13.39 2.48
CA ARG A 136 13.80 13.63 1.86
C ARG A 136 14.02 15.11 1.53
N ALA A 137 12.98 15.80 1.08
CA ALA A 137 13.03 17.24 0.80
C ALA A 137 13.22 18.06 2.08
N ILE A 138 12.55 17.68 3.18
CA ILE A 138 12.73 18.30 4.50
C ILE A 138 14.18 18.15 4.95
N LYS A 139 14.73 16.93 4.90
CA LYS A 139 16.14 16.67 5.25
C LYS A 139 17.10 17.53 4.45
N LYS A 140 16.95 17.56 3.12
CA LYS A 140 17.79 18.38 2.23
C LYS A 140 17.71 19.86 2.59
N SER A 141 16.52 20.36 2.90
CA SER A 141 16.35 21.77 3.27
C SER A 141 17.02 22.12 4.61
N LEU A 142 16.95 21.21 5.58
CA LEU A 142 17.64 21.36 6.87
C LEU A 142 19.16 21.31 6.70
N HIS A 143 19.65 20.49 5.76
CA HIS A 143 21.08 20.36 5.49
C HIS A 143 21.66 21.54 4.70
N PHE A 144 20.88 22.16 3.81
CA PHE A 144 21.37 23.16 2.85
C PHE A 144 20.86 24.60 3.08
N GLY A 145 20.01 24.83 4.09
CA GLY A 145 19.48 26.15 4.46
C GLY A 145 20.52 27.17 4.95
N HIS A 146 21.82 26.82 4.94
CA HIS A 146 22.92 27.68 5.42
C HIS A 146 24.00 27.97 4.36
N ASN A 147 23.78 27.68 3.07
CA ASN A 147 24.85 27.66 2.07
C ASN A 147 25.23 29.02 1.46
N GLY A 148 26.05 29.81 2.16
CA GLY A 148 27.02 30.72 1.53
C GLY A 148 28.33 29.98 1.16
N PRO A 149 29.24 30.56 0.34
CA PRO A 149 30.51 29.93 -0.07
C PRO A 149 31.40 29.48 1.10
N VAL A 150 31.34 30.22 2.21
CA VAL A 150 32.06 29.93 3.47
C VAL A 150 31.48 28.69 4.17
N MET A 151 30.16 28.49 4.09
CA MET A 151 29.48 27.37 4.73
C MET A 151 29.72 26.03 4.03
N LYS A 152 30.13 26.00 2.75
CA LYS A 152 30.60 24.76 2.08
C LYS A 152 31.89 24.19 2.67
N TYR A 153 32.77 25.05 3.20
CA TYR A 153 34.00 24.60 3.86
C TYR A 153 33.73 24.20 5.31
N LEU A 154 32.82 24.90 5.99
CA LEU A 154 32.36 24.54 7.33
C LEU A 154 31.39 23.36 7.35
N SER A 155 30.74 23.02 6.23
CA SER A 155 29.74 21.95 6.17
C SER A 155 30.32 20.60 6.55
N LYS A 156 31.60 20.33 6.32
CA LYS A 156 32.26 19.10 6.79
C LYS A 156 32.37 19.04 8.32
N TRP A 157 32.67 20.16 8.97
CA TRP A 157 32.73 20.27 10.43
C TRP A 157 31.33 20.28 11.05
N ILE A 158 30.42 21.06 10.47
CA ILE A 158 28.99 21.07 10.85
C ILE A 158 28.36 19.70 10.62
N SER A 159 28.76 18.92 9.62
CA SER A 159 28.23 17.56 9.44
C SER A 159 28.69 16.59 10.53
N ILE A 160 29.89 16.79 11.10
CA ILE A 160 30.41 16.01 12.24
C ILE A 160 29.71 16.44 13.53
N GLU A 161 29.55 17.75 13.75
CA GLU A 161 28.80 18.31 14.89
C GLU A 161 27.31 17.90 14.84
N ASN A 162 26.71 17.96 13.65
CA ASN A 162 25.34 17.56 13.40
C ASN A 162 25.13 16.04 13.51
N HIS A 163 26.14 15.18 13.28
CA HIS A 163 26.00 13.75 13.57
C HIS A 163 25.90 13.44 15.08
N ASN A 164 26.36 14.37 15.93
CA ASN A 164 26.17 14.32 17.38
C ASN A 164 24.91 15.07 17.85
N ASP A 165 24.27 15.83 16.97
CA ASP A 165 23.02 16.51 17.26
C ASP A 165 21.87 15.49 17.23
N ARG A 166 21.15 15.44 18.34
CA ARG A 166 20.05 14.52 18.59
C ARG A 166 18.97 14.61 17.53
N VAL A 167 18.70 15.81 17.00
CA VAL A 167 17.72 16.03 15.93
C VAL A 167 18.09 15.25 14.66
N TRP A 168 19.38 15.16 14.31
CA TRP A 168 19.83 14.44 13.13
C TRP A 168 19.86 12.92 13.34
N GLN A 169 20.16 12.46 14.55
CA GLN A 169 20.05 11.04 14.91
C GLN A 169 18.60 10.57 14.85
N ASP A 170 17.68 11.39 15.37
CA ASP A 170 16.25 11.14 15.27
C ASP A 170 15.80 11.16 13.80
N PHE A 171 16.32 12.07 12.97
CA PHE A 171 15.99 12.12 11.55
C PHE A 171 16.49 10.88 10.78
N ALA A 172 17.69 10.41 11.07
CA ALA A 172 18.24 9.19 10.48
C ALA A 172 17.42 7.96 10.87
N SER A 173 16.99 7.89 12.13
CA SER A 173 16.10 6.83 12.62
C SER A 173 14.73 6.89 11.93
N LEU A 174 14.18 8.09 11.74
CA LEU A 174 12.92 8.32 11.03
C LEU A 174 13.01 7.87 9.56
N GLU A 175 14.10 8.19 8.87
CA GLU A 175 14.31 7.72 7.50
C GLU A 175 14.37 6.20 7.40
N ASN A 176 15.05 5.52 8.33
CA ASN A 176 15.11 4.06 8.35
C ASN A 176 13.72 3.43 8.50
N LEU A 177 12.89 3.97 9.40
CA LEU A 177 11.51 3.51 9.60
C LEU A 177 10.65 3.76 8.35
N VAL A 178 10.78 4.92 7.72
CA VAL A 178 10.07 5.24 6.47
C VAL A 178 10.56 4.38 5.30
N ASP A 179 11.84 4.06 5.24
CA ASP A 179 12.40 3.19 4.22
C ASP A 179 11.96 1.73 4.39
N SER A 180 11.77 1.26 5.63
CA SER A 180 11.21 -0.06 5.93
C SER A 180 9.68 -0.14 5.89
N GLY A 181 8.99 0.99 5.68
CA GLY A 181 7.52 1.05 5.70
C GLY A 181 6.90 0.92 7.10
N ALA A 182 7.68 1.15 8.15
CA ALA A 182 7.24 1.17 9.55
C ALA A 182 6.60 2.53 9.90
N TRP A 183 5.48 2.82 9.24
CA TRP A 183 4.83 4.14 9.27
C TRP A 183 4.29 4.55 10.65
N THR A 184 3.76 3.59 11.41
CA THR A 184 3.25 3.84 12.77
C THR A 184 4.40 4.13 13.73
N ASP A 185 5.47 3.35 13.65
CA ASP A 185 6.69 3.53 14.45
C ASP A 185 7.35 4.89 14.12
N ALA A 186 7.28 5.33 12.86
CA ALA A 186 7.74 6.65 12.44
C ALA A 186 6.96 7.79 13.13
N LEU A 187 5.63 7.67 13.27
CA LEU A 187 4.82 8.63 14.02
C LEU A 187 5.16 8.64 15.51
N GLU A 188 5.35 7.45 16.09
CA GLU A 188 5.73 7.31 17.51
C GLU A 188 7.10 7.95 17.78
N LEU A 189 8.08 7.69 16.91
CA LEU A 189 9.40 8.31 17.00
C LEU A 189 9.29 9.83 16.97
N ILE A 190 8.52 10.41 16.04
CA ILE A 190 8.32 11.87 15.99
C ILE A 190 7.68 12.36 17.29
N GLY A 191 6.65 11.68 17.79
CA GLY A 191 5.96 12.03 19.03
C GLY A 191 6.89 12.12 20.25
N ASN A 192 7.93 11.28 20.28
CA ASN A 192 8.87 11.12 21.38
C ASN A 192 10.24 11.81 21.16
N SER A 193 10.45 12.47 20.02
CA SER A 193 11.74 13.07 19.63
C SER A 193 11.69 14.60 19.54
N GLU A 194 12.87 15.20 19.42
CA GLU A 194 13.00 16.64 19.20
C GLU A 194 12.51 17.07 17.81
N LEU A 195 12.31 16.12 16.88
CA LEU A 195 11.74 16.34 15.56
C LEU A 195 10.33 16.95 15.61
N LYS A 196 9.56 16.69 16.67
CA LYS A 196 8.24 17.31 16.87
C LYS A 196 8.30 18.83 16.92
N SER A 197 9.44 19.41 17.29
CA SER A 197 9.62 20.87 17.33
C SER A 197 9.86 21.49 15.94
N VAL A 198 10.17 20.67 14.92
CA VAL A 198 10.46 21.14 13.56
C VAL A 198 9.13 21.34 12.80
N PRO A 199 8.74 22.58 12.43
CA PRO A 199 7.41 22.85 11.86
C PRO A 199 7.10 22.06 10.58
N ARG A 200 8.10 21.86 9.72
CA ARG A 200 7.94 21.06 8.50
C ARG A 200 7.72 19.57 8.79
N VAL A 201 8.32 19.05 9.86
CA VAL A 201 8.08 17.67 10.30
C VAL A 201 6.68 17.52 10.90
N GLN A 202 6.16 18.53 11.61
CA GLN A 202 4.77 18.51 12.08
C GLN A 202 3.74 18.50 10.95
N LEU A 203 4.01 19.22 9.85
CA LEU A 203 3.16 19.16 8.66
C LEU A 203 3.23 17.79 8.00
N TRP A 204 4.43 17.25 7.84
CA TRP A 204 4.65 15.91 7.31
C TRP A 204 3.97 14.82 8.16
N MET A 205 4.03 14.93 9.49
CA MET A 205 3.37 14.02 10.43
C MET A 205 1.86 14.02 10.24
N ARG A 206 1.23 15.20 10.12
CA ARG A 206 -0.21 15.32 9.84
C ARG A 206 -0.59 14.72 8.49
N ASP A 207 0.23 14.93 7.47
CA ASP A 207 0.02 14.31 6.16
C ASP A 207 0.12 12.78 6.24
N LEU A 208 1.06 12.24 7.03
CA LEU A 208 1.20 10.80 7.26
C LEU A 208 0.02 10.22 8.04
N GLU A 209 -0.44 10.88 9.10
CA GLU A 209 -1.64 10.48 9.86
C GLU A 209 -2.86 10.36 8.94
N PHE A 210 -3.02 11.34 8.05
CA PHE A 210 -4.09 11.32 7.06
C PHE A 210 -3.95 10.16 6.07
N VAL A 211 -2.74 9.90 5.57
CA VAL A 211 -2.45 8.74 4.69
C VAL A 211 -2.77 7.42 5.40
N LEU A 212 -2.39 7.27 6.66
CA LEU A 212 -2.67 6.06 7.45
C LEU A 212 -4.15 5.85 7.71
N SER A 213 -4.91 6.93 7.95
CA SER A 213 -6.36 6.87 8.07
C SER A 213 -7.01 6.32 6.81
N VAL A 214 -6.61 6.83 5.64
CA VAL A 214 -7.12 6.40 4.33
C VAL A 214 -6.76 4.95 4.03
N GLU A 215 -5.52 4.55 4.30
CA GLU A 215 -5.08 3.14 4.19
C GLU A 215 -5.91 2.23 5.12
N GLY A 216 -6.22 2.69 6.34
CA GLY A 216 -7.06 1.95 7.29
C GLY A 216 -8.46 1.68 6.74
N HIS A 217 -9.09 2.68 6.11
CA HIS A 217 -10.40 2.51 5.46
C HIS A 217 -10.33 1.57 4.24
N LEU A 218 -9.29 1.68 3.40
CA LEU A 218 -9.07 0.76 2.28
C LEU A 218 -8.85 -0.68 2.75
N ALA A 219 -8.06 -0.87 3.81
CA ALA A 219 -7.80 -2.17 4.42
C ALA A 219 -9.06 -2.77 5.03
N LEU A 220 -9.90 -1.96 5.68
CA LEU A 220 -11.19 -2.41 6.21
C LEU A 220 -12.08 -2.96 5.09
N ILE A 221 -12.26 -2.20 4.00
CA ILE A 221 -13.07 -2.64 2.85
C ILE A 221 -12.49 -3.94 2.28
N TYR A 222 -11.18 -4.00 2.06
CA TYR A 222 -10.52 -5.20 1.55
C TYR A 222 -10.72 -6.43 2.44
N ASN A 223 -10.53 -6.29 3.75
CA ASN A 223 -10.69 -7.38 4.72
C ASN A 223 -12.14 -7.87 4.76
N LYS A 224 -13.11 -6.95 4.74
CA LYS A 224 -14.55 -7.29 4.68
C LYS A 224 -14.94 -8.02 3.41
N LEU A 225 -14.30 -7.70 2.28
CA LEU A 225 -14.50 -8.42 1.02
C LEU A 225 -13.88 -9.82 1.08
N ILE A 226 -12.66 -9.96 1.61
CA ILE A 226 -12.03 -11.27 1.82
C ILE A 226 -12.87 -12.15 2.75
N GLU A 227 -13.36 -11.62 3.88
CA GLU A 227 -14.22 -12.37 4.78
C GLU A 227 -15.46 -12.91 4.08
N ARG A 228 -16.07 -12.12 3.18
CA ARG A 228 -17.22 -12.56 2.39
C ARG A 228 -16.87 -13.67 1.40
N VAL A 229 -15.71 -13.57 0.73
CA VAL A 229 -15.21 -14.63 -0.15
C VAL A 229 -15.02 -15.93 0.65
N ASN A 230 -14.40 -15.83 1.83
CA ASN A 230 -14.07 -16.99 2.67
C ASN A 230 -15.29 -17.61 3.36
N ARG A 231 -16.34 -16.82 3.68
CA ARG A 231 -17.57 -17.31 4.32
C ARG A 231 -18.54 -18.00 3.35
N ASN A 232 -18.33 -17.86 2.05
CA ASN A 232 -19.16 -18.50 1.03
C ASN A 232 -18.34 -19.38 0.07
N PRO A 233 -17.58 -20.37 0.59
CA PRO A 233 -16.71 -21.21 -0.24
C PRO A 233 -17.50 -22.21 -1.10
N GLU A 234 -18.77 -22.50 -0.76
CA GLU A 234 -19.60 -23.57 -1.37
C GLU A 234 -20.76 -23.07 -2.25
N GLY A 235 -20.69 -21.85 -2.76
CA GLY A 235 -21.49 -21.50 -3.95
C GLY A 235 -20.91 -22.03 -5.27
N ILE A 236 -20.04 -23.06 -5.24
CA ILE A 236 -19.37 -23.65 -6.41
C ILE A 236 -20.36 -24.51 -7.20
#